data_AF-A0A0F9E9T8-F1
#
_entry.id   AF-A0A0F9E9T8-F1
#
_cell.length_a   1.000
_cell.length_b   1.000
_cell.length_c   1.000
_cell.angle_alpha   90.00
_cell.angle_beta   90.00
_cell.angle_gamma   90.00
#
_symmetry.space_group_name_H-M   'P 1'
#
loop_
_entity.id
_entity.type
_entity.pdbx_description
1 polymer ?
#
loop_
_entity_poly.entity_id
_entity_poly.type
_entity_poly.pdbx_seq_one_letter_code
_entity_poly.pdbx_strand_id
1 'polypeptide(L)'
;FVKETRPTVYAVVGDRTIDKKYIIDDYDIVIFKNEFNVFTGNKFTNDILKILLPNTVVVYGVATDVCVDFAVKGLLKKGITVIVIEDCIKGLSEDSCKIALENWVKNGVILTNILDLEKLVCIKNKS
;
A
#
# COMPACT_ATOMS: atom_id res chain seq x y z
N PHE A 1 -9.91 3.75 -15.84
CA PHE A 1 -9.29 4.96 -15.27
C PHE A 1 -10.13 6.17 -15.62
N VAL A 2 -10.87 6.68 -14.64
CA VAL A 2 -11.49 8.02 -14.70
C VAL A 2 -10.39 9.08 -14.75
N LYS A 3 -10.68 10.25 -15.32
CA LYS A 3 -9.67 11.27 -15.64
C LYS A 3 -9.09 11.92 -14.38
N GLU A 4 -9.91 11.98 -13.34
CA GLU A 4 -9.73 12.71 -12.09
C GLU A 4 -8.68 12.07 -11.17
N THR A 5 -8.39 10.77 -11.33
CA THR A 5 -7.41 10.04 -10.51
C THR A 5 -6.12 9.71 -11.26
N ARG A 6 -5.89 10.34 -12.42
CA ARG A 6 -4.65 10.15 -13.18
C ARG A 6 -3.57 11.07 -12.61
N PRO A 7 -2.43 10.53 -12.12
CA PRO A 7 -1.32 11.38 -11.71
C PRO A 7 -0.80 12.17 -12.92
N THR A 8 -0.27 13.36 -12.66
CA THR A 8 0.25 14.24 -13.73
C THR A 8 1.56 13.71 -14.31
N VAL A 9 2.37 13.03 -13.50
CA VAL A 9 3.55 12.27 -13.96
C VAL A 9 3.69 11.01 -13.12
N TYR A 10 3.73 9.85 -13.76
CA TYR A 10 3.82 8.57 -13.06
C TYR A 10 4.51 7.48 -13.89
N ALA A 11 5.18 6.57 -13.21
CA ALA A 11 5.64 5.32 -13.79
C ALA A 11 4.47 4.34 -13.89
N VAL A 12 4.15 3.89 -15.10
CA VAL A 12 3.19 2.80 -15.32
C VAL A 12 3.92 1.48 -15.24
N VAL A 13 3.55 0.65 -14.26
CA VAL A 13 3.98 -0.75 -14.21
C VAL A 13 2.81 -1.64 -14.62
N GLY A 14 2.77 -1.93 -15.92
CA GLY A 14 1.91 -2.95 -16.51
C GLY A 14 2.51 -4.36 -16.37
N ASP A 15 1.95 -5.34 -17.07
CA ASP A 15 2.38 -6.75 -17.02
C ASP A 15 3.63 -7.06 -17.87
N ARG A 16 4.14 -6.12 -18.66
CA ARG A 16 5.17 -6.40 -19.69
C ARG A 16 6.61 -6.12 -19.25
N THR A 17 6.92 -4.93 -18.73
CA THR A 17 8.29 -4.54 -18.32
C THR A 17 8.31 -3.51 -17.19
N ILE A 18 9.41 -3.44 -16.44
CA ILE A 18 9.74 -2.35 -15.51
C ILE A 18 10.97 -1.63 -16.07
N ASP A 19 10.93 -0.30 -16.16
CA ASP A 19 12.13 0.51 -16.33
C ASP A 19 12.46 1.21 -15.00
N LYS A 20 13.58 0.79 -14.40
CA LYS A 20 14.03 1.23 -13.06
C LYS A 20 14.27 2.73 -12.99
N LYS A 21 14.61 3.37 -14.11
CA LYS A 21 14.81 4.82 -14.21
C LYS A 21 13.59 5.58 -13.67
N TYR A 22 12.39 5.13 -13.99
CA TYR A 22 11.15 5.85 -13.62
C TYR A 22 10.67 5.57 -12.19
N ILE A 23 11.32 4.66 -11.46
CA ILE A 23 10.95 4.34 -10.06
C ILE A 23 11.68 5.25 -9.06
N ILE A 24 12.83 5.81 -9.44
CA ILE A 24 13.77 6.49 -8.51
C ILE A 24 13.63 8.02 -8.57
N ASP A 25 13.19 8.57 -9.70
CA ASP A 25 12.86 9.99 -9.83
C ASP A 25 11.45 10.23 -9.26
N ASP A 26 11.23 11.29 -8.47
CA ASP A 26 10.03 11.69 -7.67
C ASP A 26 8.65 11.57 -8.37
N TYR A 27 8.30 10.39 -8.84
CA TYR A 27 7.11 10.09 -9.62
C TYR A 27 6.21 9.13 -8.85
N ASP A 28 4.90 9.35 -8.98
CA ASP A 28 3.93 8.37 -8.54
C ASP A 28 4.13 7.06 -9.34
N ILE A 29 3.93 5.91 -8.70
CA ILE A 29 4.01 4.61 -9.37
C ILE A 29 2.61 4.01 -9.44
N VAL A 30 2.11 3.79 -10.65
CA VAL A 30 0.82 3.14 -10.88
C VAL A 30 1.05 1.69 -11.26
N ILE A 31 0.67 0.79 -10.34
CA ILE A 31 0.74 -0.66 -10.53
C ILE A 31 -0.63 -1.16 -11.00
N PHE A 32 -0.69 -1.75 -12.19
CA PHE A 32 -1.90 -2.40 -12.68
C PHE A 32 -1.96 -3.85 -12.19
N LYS A 33 -3.04 -4.23 -11.51
CA LYS A 33 -3.26 -5.61 -11.04
C LYS A 33 -4.53 -6.21 -11.62
N ASN A 34 -4.51 -7.51 -11.92
CA ASN A 34 -5.67 -8.27 -12.40
C ASN A 34 -6.29 -9.19 -11.32
N GLU A 35 -5.75 -9.20 -10.11
CA GLU A 35 -6.26 -9.94 -8.96
C GLU A 35 -6.44 -9.01 -7.75
N PHE A 36 -7.11 -9.50 -6.68
CA PHE A 36 -7.24 -8.75 -5.44
C PHE A 36 -5.88 -8.51 -4.77
N ASN A 37 -5.05 -9.54 -4.68
CA ASN A 37 -3.73 -9.46 -4.11
C ASN A 37 -2.75 -8.78 -5.07
N VAL A 38 -2.18 -7.64 -4.66
CA VAL A 38 -1.24 -6.86 -5.47
C VAL A 38 0.07 -7.61 -5.77
N PHE A 39 0.46 -8.57 -4.91
CA PHE A 39 1.70 -9.33 -5.05
C PHE A 39 1.59 -10.52 -6.02
N THR A 40 0.39 -10.99 -6.32
CA THR A 40 0.12 -12.03 -7.33
C THR A 40 -0.49 -11.44 -8.60
N GLY A 41 -1.36 -10.44 -8.45
CA GLY A 41 -2.01 -9.74 -9.55
C GLY A 41 -1.09 -8.81 -10.36
N ASN A 42 0.13 -8.56 -9.88
CA ASN A 42 1.20 -7.94 -10.67
C ASN A 42 2.55 -8.54 -10.28
N LYS A 43 3.24 -9.17 -11.25
CA LYS A 43 4.51 -9.88 -11.03
C LYS A 43 5.66 -8.97 -10.59
N PHE A 44 5.55 -7.67 -10.86
CA PHE A 44 6.58 -6.66 -10.63
C PHE A 44 6.45 -5.95 -9.28
N THR A 45 5.34 -6.10 -8.56
CA THR A 45 5.14 -5.48 -7.23
C THR A 45 6.29 -5.80 -6.26
N ASN A 46 6.76 -7.05 -6.26
CA ASN A 46 7.88 -7.45 -5.41
C ASN A 46 9.20 -6.77 -5.81
N ASP A 47 9.42 -6.56 -7.10
CA ASP A 47 10.65 -5.93 -7.59
C ASP A 47 10.63 -4.43 -7.34
N ILE A 48 9.47 -3.78 -7.43
CA ILE A 48 9.29 -2.38 -7.01
C ILE A 48 9.64 -2.22 -5.54
N LEU A 49 9.12 -3.08 -4.64
CA LEU A 49 9.47 -3.02 -3.22
C LEU A 49 10.96 -3.24 -2.97
N LYS A 50 11.64 -4.10 -3.74
CA LYS A 50 13.09 -4.30 -3.63
C LYS A 50 13.91 -3.11 -4.13
N ILE A 51 13.36 -2.31 -5.05
CA ILE A 51 14.01 -1.09 -5.54
C ILE A 51 13.83 0.04 -4.52
N LEU A 52 12.60 0.22 -4.01
CA LEU A 52 12.27 1.29 -3.06
C LEU A 52 12.80 1.03 -1.65
N LEU A 53 12.96 -0.24 -1.26
CA LEU A 53 13.41 -0.68 0.07
C LEU A 53 12.75 0.06 1.25
N PRO A 54 11.41 0.16 1.30
CA PRO A 54 10.76 0.95 2.34
C PRO A 54 10.89 0.30 3.71
N ASN A 55 11.28 1.07 4.72
CA ASN A 55 11.21 0.65 6.12
C ASN A 55 9.75 0.62 6.63
N THR A 56 8.92 1.52 6.12
CA THR A 56 7.53 1.72 6.53
C THR A 56 6.67 1.99 5.32
N VAL A 57 5.48 1.38 5.28
CA VAL A 57 4.48 1.58 4.23
C VAL A 57 3.16 1.98 4.88
N VAL A 58 2.61 3.10 4.41
CA VAL A 58 1.28 3.57 4.79
C VAL A 58 0.28 3.06 3.77
N VAL A 59 -0.80 2.42 4.22
CA VAL A 59 -1.80 1.78 3.37
C VAL A 59 -3.17 2.41 3.62
N TYR A 60 -3.87 2.69 2.52
CA TYR A 60 -5.25 3.17 2.51
C TYR A 60 -5.93 2.74 1.19
N GLY A 61 -7.26 2.90 1.10
CA GLY A 61 -8.04 2.56 -0.10
C GLY A 61 -9.12 1.51 0.15
N VAL A 62 -9.55 0.83 -0.91
CA VAL A 62 -10.70 -0.10 -0.87
C VAL A 62 -10.43 -1.42 -1.60
N ALA A 63 -11.01 -2.55 -1.17
CA ALA A 63 -11.81 -2.74 0.04
C ALA A 63 -10.96 -3.22 1.23
N THR A 64 -11.28 -2.78 2.46
CA THR A 64 -10.63 -3.14 3.73
C THR A 64 -10.37 -4.64 3.85
N ASP A 65 -11.42 -5.43 3.67
CA ASP A 65 -11.48 -6.88 3.85
C ASP A 65 -11.08 -7.70 2.61
N VAL A 66 -10.57 -7.03 1.57
CA VAL A 66 -10.16 -7.67 0.31
C VAL A 66 -8.79 -7.16 -0.13
N CYS A 67 -8.72 -6.18 -1.06
CA CYS A 67 -7.47 -5.70 -1.64
C CYS A 67 -6.53 -5.12 -0.59
N VAL A 68 -7.07 -4.36 0.37
CA VAL A 68 -6.29 -3.76 1.45
C VAL A 68 -5.74 -4.85 2.36
N ASP A 69 -6.56 -5.82 2.77
CA ASP A 69 -6.12 -6.96 3.58
C ASP A 69 -5.01 -7.78 2.93
N PHE A 70 -5.11 -8.08 1.63
CA PHE A 70 -4.03 -8.76 0.91
C PHE A 70 -2.75 -7.93 0.86
N ALA A 71 -2.85 -6.61 0.66
CA ALA A 71 -1.69 -5.74 0.65
C ALA A 71 -1.01 -5.69 2.03
N VAL A 72 -1.78 -5.45 3.10
CA VAL A 72 -1.30 -5.41 4.49
C VAL A 72 -0.62 -6.72 4.86
N LYS A 73 -1.30 -7.86 4.67
CA LYS A 73 -0.73 -9.19 4.96
C LYS A 73 0.53 -9.48 4.14
N GLY A 74 0.56 -9.08 2.87
CA GLY A 74 1.71 -9.28 2.00
C GLY A 74 2.92 -8.44 2.41
N LEU A 75 2.71 -7.20 2.88
CA LEU A 75 3.76 -6.33 3.41
C LEU A 75 4.31 -6.85 4.75
N LEU A 76 3.43 -7.28 5.67
CA LEU A 76 3.83 -7.88 6.95
C LEU A 76 4.70 -9.13 6.74
N LYS A 77 4.33 -10.01 5.80
CA LYS A 77 5.13 -11.19 5.43
C LYS A 77 6.53 -10.86 4.92
N LYS A 78 6.75 -9.63 4.47
CA LYS A 78 8.05 -9.12 4.01
C LYS A 78 8.83 -8.39 5.11
N GLY A 79 8.32 -8.36 6.34
CA GLY A 79 8.96 -7.69 7.47
C GLY A 79 8.90 -6.16 7.42
N ILE A 80 7.99 -5.60 6.61
CA ILE A 80 7.83 -4.15 6.48
C ILE A 80 6.91 -3.66 7.59
N THR A 81 7.23 -2.50 8.19
CA THR A 81 6.32 -1.85 9.15
C THR A 81 5.11 -1.30 8.39
N VAL A 82 3.91 -1.71 8.78
CA VAL A 82 2.67 -1.29 8.10
C VAL A 82 1.87 -0.36 9.00
N ILE A 83 1.53 0.82 8.46
CA ILE A 83 0.58 1.75 9.04
C ILE A 83 -0.67 1.73 8.15
N VAL A 84 -1.86 1.62 8.74
CA VAL A 84 -3.13 1.73 8.00
C VAL A 84 -3.88 2.95 8.51
N ILE A 85 -4.42 3.73 7.56
CA ILE A 85 -5.22 4.92 7.86
C ILE A 85 -6.71 4.51 7.93
N GLU A 86 -7.25 4.38 9.13
CA GLU A 86 -8.59 3.80 9.40
C GLU A 86 -9.73 4.60 8.79
N ASP A 87 -9.65 5.93 8.83
CA ASP A 87 -10.63 6.82 8.22
C ASP A 87 -10.48 6.96 6.69
N CYS A 88 -9.47 6.29 6.10
CA CYS A 88 -9.23 6.26 4.66
C CYS A 88 -9.39 4.85 4.04
N ILE A 89 -10.09 3.94 4.73
CA ILE A 89 -10.46 2.62 4.22
C ILE A 89 -11.97 2.39 4.30
N LYS A 90 -12.49 1.56 3.40
CA LYS A 90 -13.90 1.13 3.42
C LYS A 90 -13.99 -0.31 2.95
N GLY A 91 -14.63 -1.18 3.71
CA GLY A 91 -14.82 -2.57 3.31
C GLY A 91 -16.23 -2.88 2.83
N LEU A 92 -16.42 -4.15 2.47
CA LEU A 92 -17.67 -4.67 1.91
C LEU A 92 -18.64 -5.16 2.98
N SER A 93 -18.14 -5.70 4.09
CA SER A 93 -18.92 -6.16 5.24
C SER A 93 -18.26 -5.74 6.55
N GLU A 94 -19.07 -5.39 7.54
CA GLU A 94 -18.59 -4.98 8.87
C GLU A 94 -17.89 -6.14 9.60
N ASP A 95 -18.45 -7.35 9.52
CA ASP A 95 -17.90 -8.53 10.19
C ASP A 95 -16.52 -8.91 9.61
N SER A 96 -16.38 -8.92 8.28
CA SER A 96 -15.11 -9.22 7.63
C SER A 96 -14.07 -8.14 7.87
N CYS A 97 -14.48 -6.87 7.90
CA CYS A 97 -13.60 -5.75 8.28
C CYS A 97 -13.09 -5.90 9.71
N LYS A 98 -13.97 -6.24 10.66
CA LYS A 98 -13.60 -6.44 12.05
C LYS A 98 -12.55 -7.55 12.19
N ILE A 99 -12.77 -8.68 11.52
CA ILE A 99 -11.79 -9.80 11.49
C ILE A 99 -10.45 -9.35 10.88
N ALA A 100 -10.47 -8.56 9.81
CA ALA A 100 -9.25 -8.06 9.18
C ALA A 100 -8.47 -7.13 10.14
N LEU A 101 -9.14 -6.14 10.73
CA LEU A 101 -8.55 -5.19 11.68
C LEU A 101 -7.96 -5.89 12.90
N GLU A 102 -8.69 -6.82 13.52
CA GLU A 102 -8.22 -7.61 14.66
C GLU A 102 -6.96 -8.41 14.32
N ASN A 103 -6.94 -9.03 13.13
CA ASN A 103 -5.76 -9.75 12.66
C ASN A 103 -4.58 -8.82 12.41
N TRP A 104 -4.81 -7.64 11.82
CA TRP A 104 -3.75 -6.66 11.56
C TRP A 104 -3.10 -6.19 12.85
N VAL A 105 -3.89 -5.76 13.84
CA VAL A 105 -3.39 -5.33 15.16
C VAL A 105 -2.59 -6.43 15.83
N LYS A 106 -3.10 -7.67 15.81
CA LYS A 106 -2.39 -8.84 16.36
C LYS A 106 -1.03 -9.10 15.71
N ASN A 107 -0.85 -8.71 14.44
CA ASN A 107 0.40 -8.86 13.70
C ASN A 107 1.25 -7.59 13.68
N GLY A 108 0.94 -6.59 14.52
CA GLY A 108 1.76 -5.40 14.72
C GLY A 108 1.53 -4.28 13.71
N VAL A 109 0.38 -4.26 13.02
CA VAL A 109 -0.03 -3.10 12.22
C VAL A 109 -0.38 -1.94 13.14
N ILE A 110 0.05 -0.74 12.77
CA ILE A 110 -0.31 0.50 13.45
C ILE A 110 -1.55 1.06 12.74
N LEU A 111 -2.66 1.16 13.47
CA LEU A 111 -3.86 1.83 13.01
C LEU A 111 -3.83 3.30 13.45
N THR A 112 -4.16 4.22 12.55
CA THR A 112 -4.18 5.67 12.80
C THR A 112 -5.26 6.34 11.97
N ASN A 113 -5.61 7.59 12.31
CA ASN A 113 -6.40 8.46 11.44
C ASN A 113 -5.48 9.38 10.62
N ILE A 114 -6.00 9.98 9.55
CA ILE A 114 -5.24 10.87 8.66
C ILE A 114 -4.62 12.05 9.41
N LEU A 115 -5.34 12.61 10.39
CA LEU A 115 -4.90 13.76 11.19
C LEU A 115 -3.74 13.44 12.14
N ASP A 116 -3.53 12.16 12.45
CA ASP A 116 -2.47 11.71 13.35
C ASP A 116 -1.26 11.13 12.59
N LEU A 117 -1.36 10.96 11.26
CA LEU A 117 -0.32 10.34 10.45
C LEU A 117 1.01 11.08 10.53
N GLU A 118 0.99 12.42 10.50
CA GLU A 118 2.20 13.25 10.56
C GLU A 118 3.03 12.96 11.82
N LYS A 119 2.37 12.66 12.94
CA LYS A 119 3.04 12.33 14.22
C LYS A 119 3.86 11.04 14.13
N LEU A 120 3.48 10.12 13.23
CA LEU A 120 4.13 8.83 13.04
C LEU A 120 5.25 8.89 11.99
N VAL A 121 5.11 9.74 10.97
CA VAL A 121 6.03 9.80 9.83
C VAL A 121 7.12 10.87 10.00
N CYS A 122 6.83 12.00 10.66
CA CYS A 122 7.77 13.14 10.75
C CYS A 122 8.98 12.95 11.68
N ILE A 123 9.12 11.83 12.40
CA ILE A 123 10.25 11.63 13.31
C ILE A 123 11.54 11.20 12.58
N LYS A 124 11.48 10.76 11.32
CA LYS A 124 12.65 10.15 10.64
C LYS A 124 13.37 10.99 9.57
N ASN A 125 12.88 12.19 9.22
CA ASN A 125 13.48 13.03 8.15
C ASN A 125 14.30 14.23 8.67
N LYS A 126 14.84 14.16 9.90
CA LYS A 126 15.99 14.99 10.28
C LYS A 126 17.26 14.20 10.00
N SER A 127 17.79 14.30 8.79
CA SER A 127 19.14 13.91 8.41
C SER A 127 19.81 15.12 7.78
#